data_AF-A0A8H6W212-F1
#
_entry.id   AF-A0A8H6W212-F1
#
_cell.length_a   1.000
_cell.length_b   1.000
_cell.length_c   1.000
_cell.angle_alpha   90.00
_cell.angle_beta   90.00
_cell.angle_gamma   90.00
#
_symmetry.space_group_name_H-M   'P 1'
#
loop_
_entity.id
_entity.type
_entity.pdbx_description
1 polymer ?
#
loop_
_entity_poly.entity_id
_entity_poly.type
_entity_poly.pdbx_seq_one_letter_code
_entity_poly.pdbx_strand_id
1 'polypeptide(L)'
;MLATTTSARCRPQQALTTLQNHARHYAKPVDPTLGDQRIALIRRTLYPGNLRNKATPTGTWRSDVRKTIQRAIPSVQAHDTIERAWLLHRRHIRKRREEEIARKFECMRTAMDELRRVDMNLYMEANKVEDPRKRTQKEMETLKSLPGLEGRAFDARIRGLFPREFRIPVDTPSKSGWNYQWTSVERSL
;
A
#
# COMPACT_ATOMS: atom_id res chain seq x y z
N MET A 1 57.20 -33.35 -6.16
CA MET A 1 57.01 -32.55 -7.39
C MET A 1 55.56 -32.13 -7.45
N LEU A 2 55.32 -30.81 -7.48
CA LEU A 2 54.02 -30.15 -7.39
C LEU A 2 53.36 -30.13 -8.78
N ALA A 3 52.09 -30.57 -8.87
CA ALA A 3 51.27 -30.38 -10.06
C ALA A 3 50.01 -29.61 -9.66
N THR A 4 50.06 -28.29 -9.81
CA THR A 4 48.93 -27.39 -9.66
C THR A 4 48.08 -27.45 -10.94
N THR A 5 46.89 -28.02 -10.88
CA THR A 5 45.87 -27.92 -11.94
C THR A 5 45.21 -26.54 -11.90
N THR A 6 45.62 -25.65 -12.79
CA THR A 6 44.97 -24.37 -13.05
C THR A 6 43.71 -24.59 -13.90
N SER A 7 42.54 -24.55 -13.26
CA SER A 7 41.24 -24.51 -13.92
C SER A 7 41.02 -23.14 -14.58
N ALA A 8 41.25 -23.04 -15.88
CA ALA A 8 40.91 -21.87 -16.68
C ALA A 8 39.38 -21.68 -16.73
N ARG A 9 38.84 -20.68 -16.03
CA ARG A 9 37.48 -20.21 -16.26
C ARG A 9 37.45 -19.46 -17.59
N CYS A 10 36.96 -20.10 -18.64
CA CYS A 10 36.49 -19.42 -19.85
C CYS A 10 35.38 -18.45 -19.46
N ARG A 11 35.70 -17.15 -19.44
CA ARG A 11 34.71 -16.08 -19.42
C ARG A 11 33.95 -16.18 -20.75
N PRO A 12 32.61 -16.37 -20.79
CA PRO A 12 31.91 -16.12 -22.04
C PRO A 12 32.11 -14.63 -22.32
N GLN A 13 32.87 -14.33 -23.38
CA GLN A 13 32.80 -13.02 -23.99
C GLN A 13 31.33 -12.84 -24.36
N GLN A 14 30.62 -12.01 -23.60
CA GLN A 14 29.31 -11.55 -24.01
C GLN A 14 29.57 -10.77 -25.29
N ALA A 15 29.43 -11.46 -26.43
CA ALA A 15 29.29 -10.82 -27.71
C ALA A 15 28.13 -9.84 -27.50
N LEU A 16 28.44 -8.55 -27.50
CA LEU A 16 27.44 -7.51 -27.61
C LEU A 16 26.90 -7.68 -29.03
N THR A 17 25.94 -8.58 -29.19
CA THR A 17 25.09 -8.64 -30.36
C THR A 17 24.34 -7.32 -30.33
N THR A 18 24.89 -6.33 -31.02
CA THR A 18 24.13 -5.19 -31.50
C THR A 18 23.03 -5.77 -32.35
N LEU A 19 21.88 -6.03 -31.73
CA LEU A 19 20.63 -6.23 -32.45
C LEU A 19 20.44 -4.95 -33.26
N GLN A 20 20.83 -5.02 -34.53
CA GLN A 20 20.45 -4.04 -35.53
C GLN A 20 18.94 -4.11 -35.59
N ASN A 21 18.28 -3.27 -34.80
CA ASN A 21 16.85 -3.09 -34.88
C ASN A 21 16.58 -2.49 -36.26
N HIS A 22 16.30 -3.36 -37.23
CA HIS A 22 15.65 -2.98 -38.46
C HIS A 22 14.29 -2.43 -38.06
N ALA A 23 14.21 -1.11 -37.87
CA ALA A 23 12.95 -0.43 -37.72
C ALA A 23 12.18 -0.66 -39.02
N ARG A 24 11.31 -1.67 -39.04
CA ARG A 24 10.39 -1.89 -40.14
C ARG A 24 9.48 -0.67 -40.20
N HIS A 25 9.75 0.23 -41.14
CA HIS A 25 8.93 1.40 -41.43
C HIS A 25 7.66 0.95 -42.19
N TYR A 26 6.76 0.21 -41.54
CA TYR A 26 5.41 0.07 -42.05
C TYR A 26 4.61 1.31 -41.62
N ALA A 27 4.11 2.03 -42.63
CA ALA A 27 3.33 3.27 -42.58
C ALA A 27 4.09 4.51 -42.05
N LYS A 28 4.35 5.48 -42.93
CA LYS A 28 4.60 6.88 -42.51
C LYS A 28 3.32 7.40 -41.85
N PRO A 29 3.32 7.81 -40.57
CA PRO A 29 2.17 8.48 -40.00
C PRO A 29 2.04 9.88 -40.61
N VAL A 30 0.80 10.25 -40.93
CA VAL A 30 0.35 11.57 -41.39
C VAL A 30 0.83 12.64 -40.41
N ASP A 31 1.39 13.74 -40.91
CA ASP A 31 1.90 14.88 -40.11
C ASP A 31 0.78 15.52 -39.25
N PRO A 32 0.85 15.46 -37.90
CA PRO A 32 -0.11 16.13 -37.03
C PRO A 32 0.53 17.39 -36.46
N THR A 33 0.67 18.44 -37.28
CA THR A 33 1.49 19.60 -36.94
C THR A 33 0.96 20.50 -35.82
N LEU A 34 -0.18 20.23 -35.16
CA LEU A 34 -0.62 21.06 -34.02
C LEU A 34 -1.40 20.36 -32.87
N GLY A 35 -1.86 19.11 -33.04
CA GLY A 35 -2.78 18.46 -32.09
C GLY A 35 -2.15 17.59 -31.00
N ASP A 36 -0.93 17.06 -31.23
CA ASP A 36 -0.47 15.86 -30.49
C ASP A 36 0.80 16.07 -29.65
N GLN A 37 1.19 17.32 -29.35
CA GLN A 37 2.36 17.58 -28.49
C GLN A 37 2.15 17.02 -27.08
N ARG A 38 0.92 17.13 -26.54
CA ARG A 38 0.56 16.55 -25.24
C ARG A 38 0.58 15.02 -25.27
N ILE A 39 0.03 14.40 -26.31
CA ILE A 39 0.02 12.93 -26.46
C ILE A 39 1.45 12.41 -26.67
N ALA A 40 2.28 13.09 -27.46
CA ALA A 40 3.69 12.77 -27.63
C ALA A 40 4.49 12.94 -26.33
N LEU A 41 4.20 13.97 -25.53
CA LEU A 41 4.81 14.16 -24.23
C LEU A 41 4.39 13.05 -23.26
N ILE A 42 3.11 12.69 -23.19
CA ILE A 42 2.60 11.55 -22.41
C ILE A 42 3.26 10.24 -22.86
N ARG A 43 3.38 10.00 -24.16
CA ARG A 43 4.06 8.81 -24.69
C ARG A 43 5.54 8.79 -24.30
N ARG A 44 6.22 9.94 -24.31
CA ARG A 44 7.62 10.09 -23.92
C ARG A 44 7.84 9.96 -22.41
N THR A 45 6.87 10.31 -21.59
CA THR A 45 6.94 10.15 -20.12
C THR A 45 6.60 8.72 -19.70
N LEU A 46 5.59 8.08 -20.30
CA LEU A 46 5.20 6.70 -20.00
C LEU A 46 6.17 5.67 -20.58
N TYR A 47 6.68 5.91 -21.80
CA TYR A 47 7.61 5.01 -22.50
C TYR A 47 8.88 5.75 -22.88
N PRO A 48 9.73 6.08 -21.90
CA PRO A 48 11.00 6.74 -22.19
C PRO A 48 11.92 5.77 -22.93
N GLY A 49 12.57 6.26 -23.99
CA GLY A 49 13.47 5.43 -24.81
C GLY A 49 14.64 4.87 -23.99
N ASN A 50 14.89 3.56 -24.14
CA ASN A 50 15.91 2.77 -23.42
C ASN A 50 17.38 3.07 -23.83
N LEU A 51 17.60 3.97 -24.80
CA LEU A 51 18.91 4.28 -25.38
C LEU A 51 19.28 5.74 -25.11
N ARG A 52 19.57 6.11 -23.87
CA ARG A 52 19.90 7.50 -23.52
C ARG A 52 21.25 7.62 -22.82
N ASN A 53 22.08 8.55 -23.32
CA ASN A 53 23.33 8.99 -22.71
C ASN A 53 23.17 10.30 -21.89
N LYS A 54 21.95 10.83 -21.75
CA LYS A 54 21.65 12.09 -21.06
C LYS A 54 20.67 11.84 -19.92
N ALA A 55 20.94 12.41 -18.74
CA ALA A 55 20.05 12.33 -17.60
C ALA A 55 18.71 13.02 -17.92
N THR A 56 17.60 12.34 -17.65
CA THR A 56 16.25 12.92 -17.83
C THR A 56 15.60 13.18 -16.47
N PRO A 57 14.88 14.31 -16.31
CA PRO A 57 14.20 14.64 -15.05
C PRO A 57 13.09 13.64 -14.69
N THR A 58 12.55 12.92 -15.68
CA THR A 58 11.47 11.93 -15.52
C THR A 58 11.95 10.51 -15.16
N GLY A 59 13.24 10.35 -14.82
CA GLY A 59 13.68 9.26 -13.94
C GLY A 59 14.09 7.91 -14.53
N THR A 60 14.08 7.69 -15.85
CA THR A 60 14.37 6.35 -16.39
C THR A 60 15.81 6.06 -16.76
N TRP A 61 16.64 7.08 -16.95
CA TRP A 61 18.08 6.92 -17.03
C TRP A 61 18.78 7.97 -16.17
N ARG A 62 19.48 7.50 -15.12
CA ARG A 62 20.29 8.33 -14.23
C ARG A 62 21.69 7.72 -14.14
N SER A 63 22.69 8.41 -14.69
CA SER A 63 24.10 7.99 -14.66
C SER A 63 24.64 7.79 -13.23
N ASP A 64 24.12 8.59 -12.30
CA ASP A 64 24.63 8.66 -10.94
C ASP A 64 24.13 7.51 -10.08
N VAL A 65 23.01 6.88 -10.45
CA VAL A 65 22.39 5.80 -9.67
C VAL A 65 23.37 4.63 -9.49
N ARG A 66 24.13 4.28 -10.52
CA ARG A 66 25.17 3.25 -10.40
C ARG A 66 26.23 3.64 -9.36
N LYS A 67 26.73 4.87 -9.42
CA LYS A 67 27.75 5.39 -8.49
C LYS A 67 27.20 5.47 -7.07
N THR A 68 25.95 5.91 -6.89
CA THR A 68 25.31 6.00 -5.58
C THR A 68 25.03 4.63 -4.98
N ILE A 69 24.58 3.65 -5.79
CA ILE A 69 24.38 2.27 -5.34
C ILE A 69 25.73 1.67 -4.91
N GLN A 70 26.79 1.82 -5.70
CA GLN A 70 28.12 1.34 -5.33
C GLN A 70 28.65 2.00 -4.05
N ARG A 71 28.32 3.28 -3.80
CA ARG A 71 28.67 3.97 -2.56
C ARG A 71 27.87 3.49 -1.35
N ALA A 72 26.58 3.24 -1.52
CA ALA A 72 25.68 2.79 -0.45
C ALA A 72 25.87 1.30 -0.13
N ILE A 73 26.18 0.49 -1.14
CA ILE A 73 26.32 -0.96 -1.07
C ILE A 73 27.70 -1.31 -1.64
N PRO A 74 28.72 -1.49 -0.78
CA PRO A 74 30.09 -1.71 -1.24
C PRO A 74 30.31 -3.10 -1.85
N SER A 75 29.52 -4.12 -1.44
CA SER A 75 29.65 -5.50 -1.94
C SER A 75 28.29 -6.20 -2.03
N VAL A 76 28.22 -7.23 -2.89
CA VAL A 76 27.03 -8.09 -3.03
C VAL A 76 26.72 -8.82 -1.72
N GLN A 77 27.76 -9.28 -1.01
CA GLN A 77 27.58 -9.93 0.28
C GLN A 77 26.94 -9.01 1.33
N ALA A 78 27.30 -7.72 1.34
CA ALA A 78 26.69 -6.73 2.22
C ALA A 78 25.21 -6.54 1.89
N HIS A 79 24.87 -6.45 0.61
CA HIS A 79 23.48 -6.39 0.14
C HIS A 79 22.67 -7.60 0.62
N ASP A 80 23.13 -8.82 0.33
CA ASP A 80 22.42 -10.04 0.69
C ASP A 80 22.23 -10.16 2.21
N THR A 81 23.19 -9.68 2.98
CA THR A 81 23.11 -9.71 4.44
C THR A 81 22.07 -8.73 4.96
N ILE A 82 22.03 -7.51 4.42
CA ILE A 82 21.00 -6.52 4.74
C ILE A 82 19.61 -7.06 4.37
N GLU A 83 19.47 -7.67 3.19
CA GLU A 83 18.20 -8.25 2.75
C GLU A 83 17.75 -9.40 3.65
N ARG A 84 18.63 -10.35 3.95
CA ARG A 84 18.32 -11.47 4.86
C ARG A 84 17.92 -10.96 6.25
N ALA A 85 18.64 -10.00 6.81
CA ALA A 85 18.33 -9.40 8.11
C ALA A 85 16.97 -8.70 8.09
N TRP A 86 16.65 -7.95 7.03
CA TRP A 86 15.38 -7.28 6.86
C TRP A 86 14.20 -8.26 6.74
N LEU A 87 14.35 -9.32 5.94
CA LEU A 87 13.33 -10.35 5.81
C LEU A 87 13.09 -11.09 7.13
N LEU A 88 14.16 -11.38 7.88
CA LEU A 88 14.07 -11.97 9.22
C LEU A 88 13.32 -11.04 10.18
N HIS A 89 13.66 -9.75 10.18
CA HIS A 89 12.97 -8.74 11.00
C HIS A 89 11.48 -8.64 10.67
N ARG A 90 11.12 -8.58 9.38
CA ARG A 90 9.71 -8.59 8.94
C ARG A 90 8.98 -9.86 9.39
N ARG A 91 9.62 -11.02 9.32
CA ARG A 91 9.07 -12.28 9.83
C ARG A 91 8.79 -12.20 11.34
N HIS A 92 9.70 -11.64 12.13
CA HIS A 92 9.50 -11.45 13.57
C HIS A 92 8.35 -10.47 13.87
N ILE A 93 8.24 -9.35 13.15
CA ILE A 93 7.11 -8.43 13.29
C ILE A 93 5.79 -9.15 13.02
N ARG A 94 5.73 -9.94 11.94
CA ARG A 94 4.51 -10.68 11.59
C ARG A 94 4.12 -11.66 12.70
N LYS A 95 5.07 -12.49 13.16
CA LYS A 95 4.84 -13.44 14.26
C LYS A 95 4.34 -12.74 15.53
N ARG A 96 4.98 -11.63 15.93
CA ARG A 96 4.55 -10.85 17.10
C ARG A 96 3.11 -10.36 16.96
N ARG A 97 2.72 -9.86 15.79
CA ARG A 97 1.34 -9.42 15.53
C ARG A 97 0.35 -10.59 15.58
N GLU A 98 0.71 -11.74 15.00
CA GLU A 98 -0.11 -12.96 15.03
C GLU A 98 -0.30 -13.46 16.48
N GLU A 99 0.76 -13.48 17.29
CA GLU A 99 0.73 -13.84 18.71
C GLU A 99 -0.14 -12.86 19.53
N GLU A 100 -0.07 -11.55 19.25
CA GLU A 100 -0.94 -10.56 19.88
C GLU A 100 -2.41 -10.74 19.49
N ILE A 101 -2.69 -10.99 18.21
CA ILE A 101 -4.05 -11.25 17.72
C ILE A 101 -4.61 -12.52 18.37
N ALA A 102 -3.82 -13.59 18.44
CA ALA A 102 -4.21 -14.84 19.08
C ALA A 102 -4.54 -14.65 20.56
N ARG A 103 -3.71 -13.89 21.30
CA ARG A 103 -3.97 -13.56 22.71
C ARG A 103 -5.26 -12.76 22.90
N LYS A 104 -5.50 -11.75 22.05
CA LYS A 104 -6.73 -10.95 22.09
C LYS A 104 -7.97 -11.81 21.79
N PHE A 105 -7.86 -12.69 20.80
CA PHE A 105 -8.92 -13.61 20.43
C PHE A 105 -9.23 -14.61 21.55
N GLU A 106 -8.22 -15.19 22.19
CA GLU A 106 -8.40 -16.11 23.32
C GLU A 106 -9.12 -15.42 24.49
N CYS A 107 -8.67 -14.21 24.86
CA CYS A 107 -9.31 -13.41 25.90
C CYS A 107 -10.78 -13.10 25.58
N MET A 108 -11.08 -12.77 24.32
CA MET A 108 -12.46 -12.53 23.86
C MET A 108 -13.31 -13.81 23.95
N ARG A 109 -12.75 -14.97 23.57
CA ARG A 109 -13.43 -16.27 23.66
C ARG A 109 -13.76 -16.60 25.11
N THR A 110 -12.78 -16.50 26.00
CA THR A 110 -12.99 -16.76 27.43
C THR A 110 -14.07 -15.85 28.01
N ALA A 111 -14.07 -14.57 27.65
CA ALA A 111 -15.09 -13.63 28.12
C ALA A 111 -16.50 -13.99 27.62
N MET A 112 -16.63 -14.42 26.35
CA MET A 112 -17.92 -14.85 25.80
C MET A 112 -18.42 -16.16 26.41
N ASP A 113 -17.52 -17.09 26.73
CA ASP A 113 -17.85 -18.34 27.42
C ASP A 113 -18.37 -18.08 28.84
N GLU A 114 -17.75 -17.13 29.58
CA GLU A 114 -18.27 -16.71 30.88
C GLU A 114 -19.61 -15.98 30.76
N LEU A 115 -19.76 -15.07 29.79
CA LEU A 115 -21.02 -14.36 29.56
C LEU A 115 -22.18 -15.33 29.31
N ARG A 116 -21.95 -16.37 28.50
CA ARG A 116 -22.95 -17.41 28.22
C ARG A 116 -23.41 -18.15 29.48
N ARG A 117 -22.53 -18.34 30.47
CA ARG A 117 -22.86 -19.00 31.73
C ARG A 117 -23.67 -18.10 32.66
N VAL A 118 -23.38 -16.79 32.66
CA VAL A 118 -24.03 -15.81 33.54
C VAL A 118 -25.39 -15.39 32.98
N ASP A 119 -25.45 -14.94 31.73
CA ASP A 119 -26.67 -14.45 31.10
C ASP A 119 -26.73 -14.79 29.61
N MET A 120 -27.71 -15.62 29.25
CA MET A 120 -27.94 -16.04 27.86
C MET A 120 -28.46 -14.89 26.99
N ASN A 121 -29.25 -13.97 27.53
CA ASN A 121 -29.83 -12.89 26.73
C ASN A 121 -28.74 -11.92 26.27
N LEU A 122 -27.85 -11.52 27.17
CA LEU A 122 -26.69 -10.67 26.85
C LEU A 122 -25.73 -11.36 25.87
N TYR A 123 -25.52 -12.68 26.03
CA TYR A 123 -24.73 -13.46 25.09
C TYR A 123 -25.34 -13.43 23.68
N MET A 124 -26.67 -13.59 23.56
CA MET A 124 -27.36 -13.55 22.27
C MET A 124 -27.31 -12.15 21.63
N GLU A 125 -27.45 -11.09 22.43
CA GLU A 125 -27.31 -9.70 21.95
C GLU A 125 -25.89 -9.39 21.47
N ALA A 126 -24.87 -9.82 22.21
CA ALA A 126 -23.47 -9.57 21.85
C ALA A 126 -23.02 -10.30 20.58
N ASN A 127 -23.60 -11.47 20.27
CA ASN A 127 -23.33 -12.22 19.05
C ASN A 127 -24.16 -11.76 17.84
N LYS A 128 -24.93 -10.70 17.98
CA LYS A 128 -25.70 -10.15 16.87
C LYS A 128 -24.77 -9.63 15.79
N VAL A 129 -24.90 -10.20 14.58
CA VAL A 129 -24.16 -9.74 13.41
C VAL A 129 -24.79 -8.43 12.92
N GLU A 130 -24.04 -7.35 13.04
CA GLU A 130 -24.46 -6.04 12.56
C GLU A 130 -24.14 -5.90 11.06
N ASP A 131 -25.17 -5.95 10.23
CA ASP A 131 -25.05 -5.71 8.79
C ASP A 131 -24.99 -4.20 8.51
N PRO A 132 -23.85 -3.65 8.04
CA PRO A 132 -23.71 -2.20 7.83
C PRO A 132 -24.65 -1.64 6.76
N ARG A 133 -25.22 -2.50 5.91
CA ARG A 133 -26.10 -2.09 4.80
C ARG A 133 -27.57 -1.93 5.22
N LYS A 134 -27.99 -2.58 6.31
CA LYS A 134 -29.39 -2.58 6.75
C LYS A 134 -29.63 -1.39 7.68
N ARG A 135 -30.67 -0.61 7.41
CA ARG A 135 -31.13 0.47 8.29
C ARG A 135 -32.39 0.03 9.03
N THR A 136 -32.45 0.38 10.30
CA THR A 136 -33.66 0.18 11.10
C THR A 136 -34.73 1.21 10.72
N GLN A 137 -35.99 0.92 11.02
CA GLN A 137 -37.11 1.83 10.74
C GLN A 137 -36.94 3.18 11.45
N LYS A 138 -36.50 3.15 12.71
CA LYS A 138 -36.19 4.36 13.49
C LYS A 138 -35.12 5.22 12.82
N GLU A 139 -34.04 4.61 12.34
CA GLU A 139 -32.99 5.34 11.62
C GLU A 139 -33.53 5.98 10.33
N MET A 140 -34.42 5.29 9.61
CA MET A 140 -35.06 5.86 8.42
C MET A 140 -35.97 7.04 8.77
N GLU A 141 -36.68 7.00 9.89
CA GLU A 141 -37.50 8.12 10.36
C GLU A 141 -36.63 9.33 10.74
N THR A 142 -35.52 9.10 11.48
CA THR A 142 -34.57 10.17 11.80
C THR A 142 -33.91 10.76 10.56
N LEU A 143 -33.63 9.95 9.55
CA LEU A 143 -33.10 10.44 8.28
C LEU A 143 -34.10 11.30 7.50
N LYS A 144 -35.39 10.98 7.60
CA LYS A 144 -36.45 11.79 6.98
C LYS A 144 -36.65 13.13 7.68
N SER A 145 -36.41 13.21 8.99
CA SER A 145 -36.56 14.46 9.75
C SER A 145 -35.35 15.39 9.62
N LEU A 146 -34.16 14.85 9.38
CA LEU A 146 -32.92 15.65 9.33
C LEU A 146 -32.77 16.47 8.05
N PRO A 147 -32.37 17.75 8.14
CA PRO A 147 -32.08 18.60 6.99
C PRO A 147 -30.82 18.12 6.24
N GLY A 148 -30.72 18.44 4.95
CA GLY A 148 -29.84 17.75 3.99
C GLY A 148 -28.34 17.63 4.35
N LEU A 149 -27.74 18.60 5.05
CA LEU A 149 -26.33 18.50 5.47
C LEU A 149 -26.14 17.52 6.63
N GLU A 150 -27.04 17.56 7.62
CA GLU A 150 -27.04 16.65 8.77
C GLU A 150 -27.42 15.24 8.34
N GLY A 151 -28.39 15.11 7.43
CA GLY A 151 -28.75 13.84 6.80
C GLY A 151 -27.56 13.20 6.10
N ARG A 152 -26.76 13.96 5.34
CA ARG A 152 -25.50 13.45 4.73
C ARG A 152 -24.46 13.04 5.77
N ALA A 153 -24.33 13.79 6.87
CA ALA A 153 -23.40 13.46 7.94
C ALA A 153 -23.83 12.23 8.76
N PHE A 154 -25.13 11.99 8.87
CA PHE A 154 -25.70 10.76 9.44
C PHE A 154 -25.44 9.57 8.51
N ASP A 155 -25.73 9.74 7.22
CA ASP A 155 -25.53 8.75 6.17
C ASP A 155 -24.07 8.28 6.05
N ALA A 156 -23.13 9.22 6.21
CA ALA A 156 -21.70 8.95 6.15
C ALA A 156 -21.17 8.09 7.33
N ARG A 157 -21.91 7.97 8.43
CA ARG A 157 -21.51 7.19 9.60
C ARG A 157 -22.29 5.89 9.65
N ILE A 158 -21.87 4.91 8.86
CA ILE A 158 -22.54 3.61 8.79
C ILE A 158 -22.25 2.79 10.05
N ARG A 159 -23.27 2.13 10.62
CA ARG A 159 -23.13 1.24 11.79
C ARG A 159 -22.27 0.02 11.43
N GLY A 160 -21.45 -0.46 12.37
CA GLY A 160 -20.57 -1.61 12.14
C GLY A 160 -19.32 -1.29 11.32
N LEU A 161 -19.21 -0.07 10.77
CA LEU A 161 -17.98 0.43 10.15
C LEU A 161 -17.24 1.36 11.10
N PHE A 162 -15.92 1.50 10.89
CA PHE A 162 -15.13 2.42 11.69
C PHE A 162 -15.62 3.87 11.52
N PRO A 163 -15.72 4.65 12.61
CA PRO A 163 -16.05 6.06 12.53
C PRO A 163 -15.02 6.82 11.67
N ARG A 164 -15.48 7.81 10.90
CA ARG A 164 -14.60 8.64 10.05
C ARG A 164 -13.57 9.44 10.83
N GLU A 165 -13.86 9.73 12.10
CA GLU A 165 -12.94 10.47 12.96
C GLU A 165 -11.77 9.63 13.45
N PHE A 166 -11.85 8.31 13.27
CA PHE A 166 -10.73 7.41 13.48
C PHE A 166 -9.75 7.49 12.31
N ARG A 167 -8.93 8.55 12.32
CA ARG A 167 -7.99 8.88 11.24
C ARG A 167 -6.74 8.00 11.28
N ILE A 168 -6.14 7.82 10.11
CA ILE A 168 -4.83 7.18 9.96
C ILE A 168 -3.76 8.10 10.57
N PRO A 169 -2.80 7.58 11.35
CA PRO A 169 -1.69 8.35 11.87
C PRO A 169 -0.92 9.06 10.75
N VAL A 170 -0.53 10.31 10.99
CA VAL A 170 0.26 11.15 10.08
C VAL A 170 1.62 11.44 10.70
N ASP A 171 2.63 11.71 9.86
CA ASP A 171 4.02 11.91 10.31
C ASP A 171 4.17 13.12 11.26
N THR A 172 3.42 14.21 10.99
CA THR A 172 3.41 15.42 11.82
C THR A 172 2.01 15.71 12.33
N PRO A 173 1.82 16.04 13.62
CA PRO A 173 0.49 16.32 14.18
C PRO A 173 -0.12 17.60 13.58
N SER A 174 -1.44 17.71 13.66
CA SER A 174 -2.16 18.94 13.30
C SER A 174 -1.86 20.07 14.30
N LYS A 175 -1.93 21.32 13.84
CA LYS A 175 -1.75 22.51 14.71
C LYS A 175 -2.77 22.55 15.85
N SER A 176 -4.01 22.13 15.60
CA SER A 176 -5.08 22.07 16.59
C SER A 176 -5.00 20.86 17.51
N GLY A 177 -4.16 19.86 17.21
CA GLY A 177 -4.04 18.64 18.01
C GLY A 177 -5.35 17.87 18.11
N TRP A 178 -5.90 17.78 19.33
CA TRP A 178 -7.12 17.05 19.66
C TRP A 178 -8.33 17.99 19.82
N ASN A 179 -9.48 17.59 19.27
CA ASN A 179 -10.72 18.37 19.40
C ASN A 179 -11.48 17.98 20.67
N TYR A 180 -11.38 18.81 21.72
CA TYR A 180 -12.10 18.60 22.99
C TYR A 180 -13.58 19.01 22.94
N GLN A 181 -14.00 19.78 21.93
CA GLN A 181 -15.38 20.26 21.79
C GLN A 181 -16.22 19.36 20.88
N TRP A 182 -15.76 18.12 20.62
CA TRP A 182 -16.46 17.20 19.75
C TRP A 182 -17.78 16.73 20.38
N THR A 183 -18.87 16.81 19.62
CA THR A 183 -20.19 16.32 20.01
C THR A 183 -20.70 15.29 19.00
N SER A 184 -21.37 14.24 19.49
CA SER A 184 -22.02 13.26 18.63
C SER A 184 -23.40 13.75 18.23
N VAL A 185 -23.77 13.56 16.96
CA VAL A 185 -25.20 13.52 16.60
C VAL A 185 -25.80 12.27 17.23
N GLU A 186 -26.75 12.48 18.14
CA GLU A 186 -27.44 11.40 18.84
C GLU A 186 -28.15 10.48 17.85
N ARG A 187 -28.00 9.17 18.03
CA ARG A 187 -28.84 8.18 17.36
C ARG A 187 -29.69 7.51 18.42
N SER A 188 -31.00 7.53 18.23
CA SER A 188 -31.88 6.69 19.04
C SER A 188 -31.58 5.22 18.72
N LEU A 189 -31.32 4.43 19.76
CA LEU A 189 -31.16 2.97 19.69
C LEU A 189 -32.51 2.26 19.52
#